data_AF-A0A958FNC2-F1
#
_entry.id   AF-A0A958FNC2-F1
#
_cell.length_a   1.000
_cell.length_b   1.000
_cell.length_c   1.000
_cell.angle_alpha   90.00
_cell.angle_beta   90.00
_cell.angle_gamma   90.00
#
_symmetry.space_group_name_H-M   'P 1'
#
loop_
_entity.id
_entity.type
_entity.pdbx_description
1 polymer ?
#
loop_
_entity_poly.entity_id
_entity_poly.type
_entity_poly.pdbx_seq_one_letter_code
_entity_poly.pdbx_strand_id
1 'polypeptide(L)' 'LAIPRRVYTTMHMVYVAESIINLYRQRNDIRGLKLTYEAPVLRHFTARLETVETSLENA' A
#
# COMPACT_ATOMS: atom_id res chain seq x y z
N LEU A 1 0.95 11.44 2.98
CA LEU A 1 -0.03 11.26 4.08
C LEU A 1 -1.08 12.36 3.98
N ALA A 2 -2.37 12.04 4.11
CA ALA A 2 -3.44 13.02 4.20
C ALA A 2 -3.84 13.16 5.68
N ILE A 3 -3.52 14.29 6.31
CA ILE A 3 -3.69 14.52 7.75
C ILE A 3 -4.79 15.58 7.97
N PRO A 4 -5.98 15.20 8.46
CA PRO A 4 -7.05 16.14 8.76
C PRO A 4 -6.67 17.12 9.87
N ARG A 5 -7.13 18.37 9.76
CA ARG A 5 -6.81 19.44 10.71
C ARG A 5 -7.44 19.18 12.07
N ARG A 6 -6.61 19.25 13.14
CA ARG A 6 -7.04 19.15 14.56
C ARG A 6 -7.67 17.80 14.96
N VAL A 7 -7.44 16.73 14.20
CA VAL A 7 -8.00 15.39 14.49
C VAL A 7 -6.99 14.51 15.23
N TYR A 8 -5.72 14.56 14.83
CA TYR A 8 -4.70 13.64 15.33
C TYR A 8 -3.72 14.30 16.31
N THR A 9 -3.22 13.50 17.26
CA THR A 9 -2.21 13.88 18.25
C THR A 9 -0.81 13.50 17.76
N THR A 10 0.22 13.95 18.50
CA THR A 10 1.62 13.56 18.25
C THR A 10 1.82 12.04 18.28
N MET A 11 1.14 11.33 19.19
CA MET A 11 1.28 9.87 19.29
C MET A 11 0.79 9.14 18.04
N HIS A 12 -0.27 9.64 17.38
CA HIS A 12 -0.70 9.08 16.09
C HIS A 12 0.38 9.25 15.02
N MET A 13 1.07 10.40 15.02
CA MET A 13 2.15 10.67 14.05
C MET A 13 3.37 9.79 14.30
N VAL A 14 3.77 9.59 15.56
CA VAL A 14 4.87 8.69 15.93
C VAL A 14 4.55 7.26 15.47
N TYR A 15 3.35 6.77 15.76
CA TYR A 15 2.92 5.43 15.35
C TYR A 15 2.95 5.23 13.82
N VAL A 16 2.45 6.20 13.06
CA VAL A 16 2.50 6.17 11.59
C VAL A 16 3.95 6.16 11.09
N ALA A 17 4.83 6.99 11.68
CA ALA A 17 6.23 7.03 11.30
C ALA A 17 6.95 5.69 11.55
N GLU A 18 6.77 5.09 12.72
CA GLU A 18 7.34 3.78 13.06
C GLU A 18 6.84 2.67 12.12
N SER A 19 5.54 2.68 11.82
CA SER A 19 4.93 1.70 10.90
C SER A 19 5.55 1.77 9.50
N ILE A 20 5.72 2.99 8.96
CA ILE A 20 6.33 3.21 7.65
C ILE A 20 7.82 2.82 7.66
N ILE A 21 8.56 3.14 8.72
CA ILE A 21 9.97 2.75 8.85
C ILE A 21 10.10 1.22 8.86
N ASN A 22 9.25 0.53 9.60
CA ASN A 22 9.24 -0.93 9.64
C ASN A 22 8.89 -1.54 8.28
N LEU A 23 7.91 -0.98 7.57
CA LEU A 23 7.57 -1.38 6.20
C LEU A 23 8.74 -1.18 5.24
N TYR A 24 9.45 -0.04 5.34
CA TYR A 24 10.61 0.26 4.49
C TYR A 24 11.76 -0.72 4.69
N ARG A 25 11.97 -1.20 5.94
CA ARG A 25 12.96 -2.24 6.24
C ARG A 25 12.65 -3.57 5.53
N GLN A 26 11.37 -3.88 5.33
CA GLN A 26 10.89 -5.12 4.69
C GLN A 26 10.44 -4.90 3.22
N ARG A 27 10.86 -3.79 2.60
CA ARG A 27 10.37 -3.39 1.26
C ARG A 27 10.59 -4.44 0.16
N ASN A 28 11.60 -5.29 0.31
CA ASN A 28 11.93 -6.33 -0.66
C ASN A 28 10.90 -7.47 -0.66
N ASP A 29 10.15 -7.63 0.44
CA ASP A 29 9.12 -8.66 0.59
C ASP A 29 7.76 -8.18 0.05
N ILE A 30 7.63 -6.87 -0.23
CA ILE A 30 6.40 -6.27 -0.74
C ILE A 30 6.25 -6.59 -2.22
N ARG A 31 5.21 -7.36 -2.56
CA ARG A 31 4.93 -7.79 -3.93
C ARG A 31 4.16 -6.73 -4.71
N GLY A 32 4.37 -6.70 -6.02
CA GLY A 32 3.52 -5.93 -6.94
C GLY A 32 2.08 -6.44 -6.95
N LEU A 33 1.15 -5.57 -7.34
CA LEU A 33 -0.27 -5.90 -7.46
C LEU A 33 -0.69 -5.86 -8.94
N LYS A 34 -1.54 -6.81 -9.34
CA LYS A 34 -2.22 -6.83 -10.65
C LYS A 34 -3.69 -6.44 -10.49
N LEU A 35 -4.25 -5.76 -11.48
CA LEU A 35 -5.68 -5.47 -11.56
C LEU A 35 -6.42 -6.72 -12.05
N THR A 36 -7.38 -7.21 -11.28
CA THR A 36 -8.29 -8.30 -11.71
C THR A 36 -9.58 -7.77 -12.28
N TYR A 37 -9.99 -6.58 -11.85
CA TYR A 37 -11.16 -5.88 -12.33
C TYR A 37 -10.92 -4.38 -12.28
N GLU A 38 -11.28 -3.68 -13.35
CA GLU A 38 -11.30 -2.22 -13.40
C GLU A 38 -12.65 -1.71 -13.91
N ALA A 39 -13.18 -0.68 -13.27
CA ALA A 39 -14.33 0.05 -13.80
C ALA A 39 -13.89 1.02 -14.90
N PRO A 40 -14.75 1.33 -15.89
CA PRO A 40 -14.41 2.22 -17.00
C PRO A 40 -14.06 3.65 -16.58
N VAL A 41 -14.55 4.10 -15.41
CA VAL A 41 -14.37 5.45 -14.88
C VAL A 41 -13.99 5.38 -13.41
N LEU A 42 -13.08 6.25 -12.97
CA LEU A 42 -12.59 6.36 -11.58
C LEU A 42 -12.21 5.01 -10.94
N ARG A 43 -11.46 4.19 -11.69
CA ARG A 43 -11.08 2.82 -11.29
C ARG A 43 -10.48 2.68 -9.89
N HIS A 44 -9.84 3.72 -9.34
CA HIS A 44 -9.25 3.69 -8.00
C HIS A 44 -10.27 3.41 -6.86
N PHE A 45 -11.56 3.67 -7.08
CA PHE A 45 -12.60 3.42 -6.07
C PHE A 45 -13.14 1.99 -6.09
N THR A 46 -13.06 1.29 -7.22
CA THR A 46 -13.72 -0.01 -7.44
C THR A 46 -12.80 -1.10 -7.96
N ALA A 47 -11.53 -0.77 -8.21
CA ALA A 47 -10.53 -1.73 -8.65
C ALA A 47 -10.38 -2.88 -7.67
N ARG A 48 -10.28 -4.11 -8.21
CA ARG A 48 -9.88 -5.28 -7.46
C ARG A 48 -8.45 -5.63 -7.82
N LEU A 49 -7.65 -5.90 -6.79
CA LEU A 49 -6.22 -6.13 -6.91
C LEU A 49 -5.88 -7.51 -6.33
N GLU A 50 -4.94 -8.19 -6.96
CA GLU A 50 -4.33 -9.42 -6.46
C GLU A 50 -2.82 -9.27 -6.43
N THR A 51 -2.16 -10.01 -5.53
CA THR A 51 -0.69 -10.09 -5.54
C THR A 51 -0.20 -10.77 -6.80
N VAL A 52 0.83 -10.22 -7.43
CA VAL A 52 1.57 -10.94 -8.46
C VAL A 52 2.32 -12.06 -7.74
N GLU A 53 1.99 -13.31 -8.04
CA GLU A 53 2.84 -14.43 -7.66
C GLU A 53 4.13 -14.28 -8.43
N THR A 54 5.24 -14.07 -7.72
CA THR A 54 6.57 -14.19 -8.31
C THR A 54 6.75 -15.67 -8.63
N SER A 55 6.29 -16.09 -9.81
CA SER A 55 6.74 -17.34 -10.41
C SER A 55 8.26 -17.21 -10.55
N LEU A 56 8.98 -18.07 -9.83
CA LEU A 56 10.37 -18.41 -10.12
C LEU A 56 10.43 -19.07 -11.50
N GLU A 57 10.25 -18.28 -12.55
CA GLU A 57 10.56 -18.66 -13.93
C GLU A 57 11.22 -17.44 -14.58
N ASN A 58 12.48 -17.64 -14.99
CA ASN A 58 13.39 -16.74 -15.70
C ASN A 58 14.45 -16.01 -14.85
N ALA A 59 15.39 -16.79 -14.29
CA ALA A 59 16.84 -16.61 -14.49
C ALA A 59 17.60 -17.86 -14.04
#